data_AF-A0A183C3D3-F1
#
_entry.id   AF-A0A183C3D3-F1
#
_cell.length_a   1.000
_cell.length_b   1.000
_cell.length_c   1.000
_cell.angle_alpha   90.00
_cell.angle_beta   90.00
_cell.angle_gamma   90.00
#
_symmetry.space_group_name_H-M   'P 1'
#
loop_
_entity.id
_entity.type
_entity.pdbx_description
1 polymer ?
#
loop_
_entity_poly.entity_id
_entity_poly.type
_entity_poly.pdbx_seq_one_letter_code
_entity_poly.pdbx_strand_id
1 'polypeptide(L)'
;MLLQTFRRIIHSPELISELLAKFSIPKQRIVIDFSSPNIAKTFHMGHLRSTVCGDFLQRIYRLAGHEVNFVVCCGEWSSRGGD
;
A
#
# COMPACT_ATOMS: atom_id res chain seq x y z
N MET A 1 12.34 24.62 -12.78
CA MET A 1 10.86 24.59 -12.57
C MET A 1 10.39 23.25 -12.01
N LEU A 2 10.71 22.11 -12.63
CA LEU A 2 10.32 20.75 -12.18
C LEU A 2 10.77 20.38 -10.75
N LEU A 3 12.02 20.70 -10.38
CA LEU A 3 12.57 20.44 -9.03
C LEU A 3 11.86 21.25 -7.93
N GLN A 4 11.44 22.47 -8.23
CA GLN A 4 10.71 23.34 -7.30
C GLN A 4 9.30 22.77 -7.04
N THR A 5 8.63 22.29 -8.09
CA THR A 5 7.34 21.61 -7.99
C THR A 5 7.44 20.32 -7.18
N PHE A 6 8.46 19.49 -7.44
CA PHE A 6 8.69 18.26 -6.67
C PHE A 6 8.94 18.56 -5.19
N ARG A 7 9.79 19.55 -4.89
CA ARG A 7 10.07 19.96 -3.52
C ARG A 7 8.81 20.45 -2.81
N ARG A 8 7.93 21.17 -3.51
CA ARG A 8 6.65 21.63 -2.99
C ARG A 8 5.68 20.48 -2.72
N ILE A 9 5.63 19.47 -3.60
CA ILE A 9 4.83 18.24 -3.37
C ILE A 9 5.34 17.49 -2.12
N ILE A 10 6.66 17.38 -1.96
CA ILE A 10 7.27 16.65 -0.82
C ILE A 10 7.01 17.37 0.51
N HIS A 11 7.01 18.71 0.51
CA HIS A 11 6.93 19.52 1.75
C HIS A 11 5.51 20.04 2.07
N SER A 12 4.53 19.82 1.19
CA SER A 12 3.14 20.23 1.42
C SER A 12 2.23 19.01 1.39
N PRO A 13 2.06 18.30 2.52
CA PRO A 13 1.23 17.09 2.58
C PRO A 13 -0.25 17.36 2.21
N GLU A 14 -0.70 18.61 2.33
CA GLU A 14 -2.05 19.05 1.98
C GLU A 14 -2.29 19.07 0.47
N LEU A 15 -1.22 19.24 -0.34
CA LEU A 15 -1.33 19.40 -1.79
C LEU A 15 -1.86 18.13 -2.47
N ILE A 16 -1.49 16.96 -1.93
CA ILE A 16 -2.00 15.67 -2.41
C ILE A 16 -3.48 15.54 -2.06
N SER A 17 -3.88 15.90 -0.84
CA SER A 17 -5.27 15.88 -0.43
C SER A 17 -6.13 16.83 -1.26
N GLU A 18 -5.63 18.04 -1.56
CA GLU A 18 -6.32 19.03 -2.37
C GLU A 18 -6.45 18.58 -3.83
N LEU A 19 -5.39 17.98 -4.39
CA LEU A 19 -5.42 17.40 -5.74
C LEU A 19 -6.45 16.27 -5.81
N LEU A 20 -6.45 15.36 -4.83
CA LEU A 20 -7.39 14.24 -4.78
C LEU A 20 -8.83 14.72 -4.59
N ALA A 21 -9.07 15.77 -3.78
CA ALA A 21 -10.39 16.36 -3.58
C ALA A 21 -10.99 16.97 -4.87
N LYS A 22 -10.15 17.40 -5.83
CA LYS A 22 -10.64 17.85 -7.15
C LYS A 22 -11.24 16.73 -7.97
N PHE A 23 -10.79 15.50 -7.76
CA PHE A 23 -11.41 14.33 -8.35
C PHE A 23 -12.52 13.88 -7.39
N SER A 24 -13.78 14.00 -7.81
CA SER A 24 -14.89 13.46 -7.01
C SER A 24 -14.83 11.93 -7.06
N ILE A 25 -13.97 11.35 -6.24
CA ILE A 25 -13.78 9.91 -6.14
C ILE A 25 -14.80 9.40 -5.13
N PRO A 26 -15.74 8.52 -5.54
CA PRO A 26 -16.66 7.92 -4.59
C PRO A 26 -15.89 7.11 -3.55
N LYS A 27 -16.26 7.27 -2.28
CA LYS A 27 -15.65 6.49 -1.19
C LYS A 27 -15.93 5.00 -1.42
N GLN A 28 -14.87 4.21 -1.27
CA GLN A 28 -14.91 2.76 -1.47
C GLN A 28 -14.18 2.07 -0.33
N ARG A 29 -14.52 0.80 -0.12
CA ARG A 29 -13.78 -0.11 0.76
C ARG A 29 -12.76 -0.86 -0.07
N ILE A 30 -11.49 -0.66 0.23
CA ILE A 30 -10.36 -1.22 -0.51
C ILE A 30 -9.65 -2.21 0.39
N VAL A 31 -9.39 -3.40 -0.15
CA VAL A 31 -8.57 -4.43 0.50
C VAL A 31 -7.28 -4.56 -0.30
N ILE A 32 -6.13 -4.40 0.38
CA ILE A 32 -4.81 -4.52 -0.25
C ILE A 32 -4.10 -5.73 0.39
N ASP A 33 -3.77 -6.73 -0.42
CA ASP A 33 -2.92 -7.85 -0.01
C ASP A 33 -1.46 -7.57 -0.42
N PHE A 34 -0.57 -7.56 0.56
CA PHE A 34 0.85 -7.31 0.33
C PHE A 34 1.72 -7.96 1.40
N SER A 35 3.04 -7.90 1.21
CA SER A 35 4.07 -8.58 2.01
C SER A 35 4.11 -10.10 1.84
N SER A 36 2.97 -10.79 2.03
CA SER A 36 2.77 -12.25 1.94
C SER A 36 4.04 -13.07 2.20
N PRO A 37 4.71 -12.89 3.35
CA PRO A 37 5.96 -13.57 3.63
C PRO A 37 5.67 -15.05 3.85
N ASN A 38 6.44 -15.91 3.20
CA ASN A 38 6.39 -17.33 3.49
C ASN A 38 7.03 -17.60 4.86
N ILE A 39 6.26 -18.07 5.85
CA ILE A 39 6.72 -18.32 7.24
C ILE A 39 7.89 -19.32 7.28
N ALA A 40 8.02 -20.21 6.29
CA ALA A 40 9.10 -21.18 6.19
C ALA A 40 10.37 -20.64 5.49
N LYS A 41 10.39 -19.39 5.02
CA LYS A 41 11.55 -18.78 4.35
C LYS A 41 11.90 -17.42 4.93
N THR A 42 13.19 -17.16 5.08
CA THR A 42 13.70 -15.87 5.55
C THR A 42 13.18 -14.72 4.70
N PHE A 43 12.78 -13.63 5.36
CA PHE A 43 12.37 -12.40 4.69
C PHE A 43 13.53 -11.88 3.84
N HIS A 44 13.33 -11.76 2.54
CA HIS A 44 14.35 -11.33 1.58
C HIS A 44 13.81 -10.16 0.76
N MET A 45 14.68 -9.51 -0.03
CA MET A 45 14.33 -8.31 -0.82
C MET A 45 13.09 -8.48 -1.71
N GLY A 46 12.74 -9.72 -2.09
CA GLY A 46 11.51 -10.04 -2.79
C GLY A 46 10.24 -9.61 -2.03
N HIS A 47 10.16 -9.91 -0.73
CA HIS A 47 9.05 -9.52 0.15
C HIS A 47 9.13 -8.04 0.58
N LEU A 48 10.32 -7.45 0.63
CA LEU A 48 10.49 -6.04 0.97
C LEU A 48 9.83 -5.12 -0.08
N ARG A 49 9.95 -5.46 -1.37
CA ARG A 49 9.33 -4.68 -2.46
C ARG A 49 7.81 -4.62 -2.35
N SER A 50 7.16 -5.77 -2.16
CA SER A 50 5.70 -5.80 -2.00
C SER A 50 5.26 -5.08 -0.72
N THR A 51 6.05 -5.17 0.35
CA THR A 51 5.78 -4.48 1.61
C THR A 51 5.82 -2.95 1.47
N VAL A 52 6.87 -2.42 0.84
CA VAL A 52 7.01 -0.96 0.64
C VAL A 52 5.94 -0.43 -0.33
N CYS A 53 5.67 -1.13 -1.43
CA CYS A 53 4.61 -0.74 -2.36
C CYS A 53 3.22 -0.80 -1.72
N GLY A 54 2.94 -1.82 -0.92
CA GLY A 54 1.67 -1.97 -0.21
C GLY A 54 1.42 -0.85 0.80
N ASP A 55 2.43 -0.50 1.60
CA ASP A 55 2.36 0.63 2.54
C ASP A 55 2.13 1.97 1.81
N PHE A 56 2.83 2.19 0.69
CA PHE A 56 2.64 3.39 -0.13
C PHE A 56 1.21 3.51 -0.69
N LEU A 57 0.68 2.42 -1.25
CA LEU A 57 -0.69 2.40 -1.78
C LEU A 57 -1.73 2.61 -0.69
N GLN A 58 -1.56 1.97 0.47
CA GLN A 58 -2.46 2.16 1.62
C GLN A 58 -2.53 3.64 2.03
N ARG A 59 -1.39 4.32 2.10
CA ARG A 59 -1.34 5.76 2.44
C ARG A 59 -2.07 6.61 1.42
N ILE A 60 -1.88 6.36 0.12
CA ILE A 60 -2.55 7.11 -0.95
C ILE A 60 -4.07 6.94 -0.86
N TYR A 61 -4.56 5.70 -0.75
CA TYR A 61 -6.00 5.46 -0.72
C TYR A 61 -6.66 6.03 0.54
N ARG A 62 -5.97 6.01 1.68
CA ARG A 62 -6.45 6.69 2.90
C ARG A 62 -6.49 8.21 2.73
N LEU A 63 -5.47 8.80 2.12
CA LEU A 63 -5.45 10.24 1.80
C LEU A 63 -6.56 10.64 0.81
N ALA A 64 -6.93 9.74 -0.10
CA ALA A 64 -8.08 9.91 -0.99
C ALA A 64 -9.45 9.72 -0.28
N GLY A 65 -9.47 9.39 1.01
CA GLY A 65 -10.69 9.26 1.81
C GLY A 65 -11.38 7.90 1.72
N HIS A 66 -10.70 6.87 1.22
CA HIS A 66 -11.19 5.49 1.20
C HIS A 66 -10.99 4.80 2.55
N GLU A 67 -11.87 3.82 2.83
CA GLU A 67 -11.66 2.89 3.93
C GLU A 67 -10.74 1.77 3.42
N VAL A 68 -9.54 1.66 3.99
CA VAL A 68 -8.51 0.72 3.51
C VAL A 68 -8.16 -0.27 4.60
N ASN A 69 -8.44 -1.54 4.31
CA ASN A 69 -7.99 -2.70 5.07
C ASN A 69 -6.82 -3.36 4.33
N PHE A 70 -5.86 -3.90 5.09
CA PHE A 70 -4.78 -4.69 4.49
C PHE A 70 -4.85 -6.11 5.02
N VAL A 71 -4.45 -7.04 4.17
CA VAL A 71 -4.32 -8.45 4.49
C VAL A 71 -2.90 -8.85 4.18
N VAL A 72 -2.34 -9.74 5.00
CA VAL A 72 -1.08 -10.41 4.71
C VAL A 72 -1.45 -11.87 4.53
N CYS A 73 -1.63 -12.30 3.28
CA CYS A 73 -1.92 -13.70 3.01
C CYS A 73 -0.62 -14.52 3.24
N CYS A 74 -0.44 -15.07 4.44
CA CYS A 74 0.60 -16.05 4.70
C CYS A 74 0.25 -17.32 3.93
N GLY A 75 1.09 -17.72 2.98
CA GLY A 75 0.87 -18.87 2.10
C GLY A 75 1.00 -20.22 2.80
N GLU A 76 0.19 -20.48 3.83
CA GLU A 76 0.20 -21.72 4.63
C GLU A 76 -0.70 -22.84 4.08
N TRP A 77 -1.31 -22.67 2.90
CA TRP A 77 -2.18 -23.70 2.30
C TRP A 77 -1.43 -24.93 1.72
N SER A 78 -0.09 -25.04 1.82
CA SER A 78 0.56 -26.30 1.43
C SER A 78 0.20 -27.41 2.42
N SER A 79 -0.59 -28.38 1.95
CA SER A 79 -0.85 -29.69 2.56
C SER A 79 0.40 -30.28 3.23
N ARG A 80 0.46 -30.16 4.56
CA ARG A 80 1.25 -31.02 5.44
C ARG A 80 0.32 -31.65 6.49
N GLY A 81 -0.78 -32.23 6.04
CA GLY A 81 -1.17 -33.55 6.56
C GLY A 81 -0.41 -34.54 5.68
N GLY A 82 0.54 -35.32 6.17
CA GLY A 82 0.34 -36.22 7.29
C GLY A 82 0.05 -37.58 6.69
N ASP A 83 1.02 -38.12 5.93
CA ASP A 83 1.20 -39.51 5.53
C ASP A 83 2.72 -39.77 5.47
#